data_AF-A0AAV3YQN9-F1
#
_entry.id   AF-A0AAV3YQN9-F1
#
_cell.length_a   1.000
_cell.length_b   1.000
_cell.length_c   1.000
_cell.angle_alpha   90.00
_cell.angle_beta   90.00
_cell.angle_gamma   90.00
#
_symmetry.space_group_name_H-M   'P 1'
#
loop_
_entity.id
_entity.type
_entity.pdbx_description
1 polymer ?
#
loop_
_entity_poly.entity_id
_entity_poly.type
_entity_poly.pdbx_seq_one_letter_code
_entity_poly.pdbx_strand_id
1 'polypeptide(L)'
;MRASALADILFTNFAKLSSIMNLTLVPYGNAHCASKFPVPLESIMNCSKSDYGNELEHKMALKTNALQPPHGYVPWITINGVHTEAIEKEAERDLVKLICDTYKVSINRV
;
A
#
# COMPACT_ATOMS: atom_id res chain seq x y z
N MET A 1 22.28 20.98 15.88
CA MET A 1 21.77 19.96 14.94
C MET A 1 21.54 20.65 13.61
N ARG A 2 22.30 20.29 12.57
CA ARG A 2 22.37 21.06 11.31
C ARG A 2 21.26 20.62 10.34
N ALA A 3 20.59 21.58 9.72
CA ALA A 3 19.52 21.40 8.74
C ALA A 3 19.90 20.60 7.46
N SER A 4 21.17 20.18 7.33
CA SER A 4 21.70 19.47 6.17
C SER A 4 21.29 17.99 6.10
N ALA A 5 21.12 17.30 7.24
CA ALA A 5 20.83 15.86 7.23
C ALA A 5 19.44 15.51 6.64
N LEU A 6 18.44 16.39 6.82
CA LEU A 6 17.10 16.20 6.25
C LEU A 6 17.09 16.42 4.73
N ALA A 7 17.87 17.39 4.23
CA ALA A 7 18.00 17.65 2.81
C ALA A 7 18.68 16.46 2.09
N ASP A 8 19.72 15.86 2.69
CA ASP A 8 20.44 14.73 2.10
C ASP A 8 19.58 13.43 2.05
N ILE A 9 18.76 13.18 3.09
CA ILE A 9 17.81 12.06 3.10
C ILE A 9 16.70 12.27 2.06
N LEU A 10 16.18 13.50 1.92
CA LEU A 10 15.19 13.82 0.89
C LEU A 10 15.77 13.69 -0.52
N PHE A 11 17.02 14.12 -0.76
CA PHE A 11 17.63 14.10 -2.09
C PHE A 11 17.96 12.68 -2.58
N THR A 12 18.47 11.82 -1.69
CA THR A 12 18.78 10.42 -2.02
C THR A 12 17.52 9.57 -2.26
N ASN A 13 16.45 9.80 -1.48
CA ASN A 13 15.16 9.17 -1.72
C ASN A 13 14.47 9.73 -2.97
N PHE A 14 14.57 11.03 -3.25
CA PHE A 14 14.00 11.65 -4.43
C PHE A 14 14.58 11.09 -5.73
N ALA A 15 15.90 10.92 -5.82
CA ALA A 15 16.53 10.35 -7.00
C ALA A 15 16.04 8.93 -7.29
N LYS A 16 15.96 8.06 -6.27
CA LYS A 16 15.45 6.69 -6.40
C LYS A 16 13.96 6.62 -6.72
N LEU A 17 13.16 7.51 -6.13
CA LEU A 17 11.72 7.56 -6.35
C LEU A 17 11.36 8.11 -7.73
N SER A 18 12.10 9.10 -8.24
CA SER A 18 11.85 9.72 -9.55
C SER A 18 12.01 8.76 -10.72
N SER A 19 12.83 7.71 -10.58
CA SER A 19 12.98 6.63 -11.56
C SER A 19 11.81 5.64 -11.57
N ILE A 20 10.97 5.64 -10.54
CA ILE A 20 9.88 4.66 -10.33
C ILE A 20 8.51 5.34 -10.47
N MET A 21 8.37 6.56 -9.97
CA MET A 21 7.13 7.34 -9.99
C MET A 21 7.42 8.81 -10.23
N ASN A 22 6.65 9.44 -11.11
CA ASN A 22 6.77 10.87 -11.36
C ASN A 22 6.24 11.66 -10.14
N LEU A 23 7.15 12.31 -9.41
CA LEU A 23 6.79 13.08 -8.22
C LEU A 23 5.87 14.27 -8.54
N THR A 24 5.87 14.83 -9.77
CA THR A 24 4.92 15.89 -10.13
C THR A 24 3.50 15.36 -10.34
N LEU A 25 3.34 14.06 -10.66
CA LEU A 25 2.04 13.42 -10.76
C LEU A 25 1.42 13.10 -9.40
N VAL A 26 2.21 13.01 -8.33
CA VAL A 26 1.67 12.68 -6.99
C VAL A 26 0.79 13.82 -6.44
N PRO A 27 1.25 15.09 -6.36
CA PRO A 27 0.39 16.20 -5.95
C PRO A 27 -0.83 16.37 -6.87
N TYR A 28 -0.64 16.22 -8.19
CA TYR A 28 -1.73 16.30 -9.16
C TYR A 28 -2.77 15.20 -8.94
N GLY A 29 -2.32 13.95 -8.78
CA GLY A 29 -3.18 12.80 -8.53
C GLY A 29 -3.96 12.94 -7.23
N ASN A 30 -3.30 13.42 -6.17
CA ASN A 30 -3.95 13.67 -4.88
C ASN A 30 -5.08 14.71 -5.00
N ALA A 31 -4.82 15.83 -5.67
CA ALA A 31 -5.83 16.86 -5.91
C ALA A 31 -6.97 16.38 -6.81
N HIS A 32 -6.63 15.68 -7.90
CA HIS A 32 -7.61 15.14 -8.84
C HIS A 32 -8.56 14.13 -8.17
N CYS A 33 -8.02 13.17 -7.42
CA CYS A 33 -8.84 12.19 -6.71
C CYS A 33 -9.68 12.81 -5.60
N ALA A 34 -9.14 13.77 -4.84
CA ALA A 34 -9.88 14.47 -3.79
C ALA A 34 -11.03 15.33 -4.33
N SER A 35 -10.95 15.78 -5.59
CA SER A 35 -12.09 16.47 -6.22
C SER A 35 -13.25 15.55 -6.59
N LYS A 36 -12.97 14.24 -6.75
CA LYS A 36 -13.96 13.22 -7.14
C LYS A 36 -14.59 12.52 -5.94
N PHE A 37 -13.87 12.40 -4.83
CA PHE A 37 -14.31 11.67 -3.65
C PHE A 37 -14.25 12.57 -2.41
N PRO A 38 -15.25 12.52 -1.51
CA PRO A 38 -15.29 13.35 -0.31
C PRO A 38 -14.27 12.86 0.73
N VAL A 39 -12.98 13.16 0.51
CA VAL A 39 -11.88 12.80 1.41
C VAL A 39 -11.22 14.05 1.99
N PRO A 40 -10.79 14.03 3.26
CA PRO A 40 -10.14 15.18 3.89
C PRO A 40 -8.67 15.29 3.43
N LEU A 41 -8.45 15.79 2.21
CA LEU A 41 -7.13 15.80 1.56
C LEU A 41 -6.05 16.46 2.43
N GLU A 42 -6.34 17.60 3.04
CA GLU A 42 -5.38 18.29 3.90
C GLU A 42 -4.95 17.43 5.09
N SER A 43 -5.92 16.83 5.80
CA SER A 43 -5.63 15.94 6.93
C SER A 43 -4.81 14.71 6.49
N ILE A 44 -5.11 14.14 5.32
CA ILE A 44 -4.35 13.01 4.75
C ILE A 44 -2.92 13.43 4.43
N MET A 45 -2.73 14.60 3.80
CA MET A 45 -1.41 15.11 3.44
C MET A 45 -0.57 15.52 4.65
N ASN A 46 -1.20 16.01 5.71
CA ASN A 46 -0.53 16.29 6.97
C ASN A 46 -0.13 14.98 7.67
N CYS A 47 -1.02 13.98 7.68
CA CYS A 47 -0.72 12.65 8.20
C CYS A 47 0.46 12.00 7.49
N SER A 48 0.49 12.01 6.15
CA SER A 48 1.54 11.34 5.35
C SER A 48 2.94 11.93 5.54
N LYS A 49 3.05 13.16 6.04
CA LYS A 49 4.31 13.83 6.36
C LYS A 49 4.66 13.81 7.86
N SER A 50 3.80 13.25 8.69
CA SER A 50 3.95 13.22 10.14
C SER A 50 4.65 11.95 10.62
N ASP A 51 5.15 11.98 11.86
CA ASP A 51 5.71 10.79 12.53
C ASP A 51 4.69 9.65 12.63
N TYR A 52 3.41 9.99 12.84
CA TYR A 52 2.32 9.02 12.86
C TYR A 52 2.14 8.34 11.50
N GLY A 53 2.28 9.07 10.39
CA GLY A 53 2.29 8.50 9.05
C GLY A 53 3.43 7.51 8.86
N ASN A 54 4.64 7.87 9.30
CA ASN A 54 5.80 6.98 9.26
C ASN A 54 5.61 5.73 10.14
N GLU A 55 4.98 5.87 11.31
CA GLU A 55 4.64 4.73 12.17
C GLU A 55 3.68 3.75 11.48
N LEU A 56 2.68 4.27 10.75
CA LEU A 56 1.75 3.43 9.98
C LEU A 56 2.47 2.70 8.84
N GLU A 57 3.34 3.38 8.09
CA GLU A 57 4.17 2.74 7.06
C GLU A 57 5.09 1.66 7.64
N HIS A 58 5.70 1.92 8.80
CA HIS A 58 6.50 0.91 9.50
C HIS A 58 5.68 -0.32 9.89
N LYS A 59 4.45 -0.14 10.41
CA LYS A 59 3.53 -1.26 10.71
C LYS A 59 3.19 -2.07 9.46
N MET A 60 3.01 -1.41 8.31
CA MET A 60 2.77 -2.11 7.05
C MET A 60 4.02 -2.85 6.56
N ALA A 61 5.21 -2.25 6.67
CA ALA A 61 6.47 -2.92 6.36
C ALA A 61 6.68 -4.19 7.19
N LEU A 62 6.37 -4.15 8.49
CA LEU A 62 6.43 -5.34 9.36
C LEU A 62 5.46 -6.44 8.91
N LYS A 63 4.23 -6.09 8.50
CA LYS A 63 3.26 -7.05 7.96
C LYS A 63 3.75 -7.67 6.64
N THR A 64 4.31 -6.86 5.75
CA THR A 64 4.89 -7.31 4.48
C THR A 64 6.08 -8.23 4.69
N ASN A 65 6.99 -7.89 5.61
CA ASN A 65 8.14 -8.74 5.96
C ASN A 65 7.74 -10.06 6.62
N ALA A 66 6.57 -10.11 7.26
CA ALA A 66 6.04 -11.31 7.90
C ALA A 66 5.29 -12.25 6.93
N LEU A 67 5.15 -11.88 5.65
CA LEU A 67 4.51 -12.72 4.64
C LEU A 67 5.22 -14.06 4.49
N GLN A 68 4.44 -15.12 4.37
CA GLN A 68 4.91 -16.49 4.13
C GLN A 68 4.15 -17.10 2.95
N PRO A 69 4.83 -17.40 1.83
CA PRO A 69 6.24 -17.11 1.56
C PRO A 69 6.53 -15.60 1.46
N PRO A 70 7.79 -15.15 1.65
CA PRO A 70 8.18 -13.78 1.38
C PRO A 70 7.85 -13.38 -0.05
N HIS A 71 7.36 -12.16 -0.25
CA HIS A 71 6.95 -11.69 -1.57
C HIS A 71 8.15 -11.52 -2.51
N GLY A 72 8.04 -12.02 -3.75
CA GLY A 72 9.07 -11.89 -4.78
C GLY A 72 8.83 -10.73 -5.76
N TYR A 73 7.58 -10.25 -5.84
CA TYR A 73 7.14 -9.18 -6.72
C TYR A 73 5.88 -8.54 -6.16
N VAL A 74 5.35 -7.53 -6.87
CA VAL A 74 4.05 -6.93 -6.61
C VAL A 74 3.19 -6.98 -7.88
N PRO A 75 1.87 -7.19 -7.79
CA PRO A 75 1.09 -7.46 -6.57
C PRO A 75 1.48 -8.79 -5.88
N TRP A 76 1.07 -8.94 -4.61
CA TRP A 76 1.25 -10.17 -3.83
C TRP A 76 -0.03 -10.46 -3.05
N ILE A 77 -0.88 -11.33 -3.60
CA ILE A 77 -2.25 -11.53 -3.14
C ILE A 77 -2.32 -12.70 -2.17
N THR A 78 -2.84 -12.43 -0.99
CA THR A 78 -3.13 -13.45 0.03
C THR A 78 -4.65 -13.56 0.21
N ILE A 79 -5.19 -14.78 0.18
CA ILE A 79 -6.58 -15.06 0.57
C ILE A 79 -6.56 -15.85 1.87
N ASN A 80 -7.20 -15.32 2.91
CA ASN A 80 -7.22 -15.90 4.26
C ASN A 80 -5.81 -16.21 4.82
N GLY A 81 -4.83 -15.34 4.53
CA GLY A 81 -3.45 -15.48 4.98
C GLY A 81 -2.59 -16.47 4.16
N VAL A 82 -3.14 -17.07 3.10
CA VAL A 82 -2.42 -18.01 2.22
C VAL A 82 -2.15 -17.35 0.87
N HIS A 83 -0.92 -17.47 0.38
CA HIS A 83 -0.52 -17.11 -0.99
C HIS A 83 -0.09 -18.35 -1.77
N THR A 84 -0.54 -18.45 -3.02
CA THR A 84 -0.06 -19.43 -4.00
C THR A 84 -0.12 -18.80 -5.39
N GLU A 85 0.68 -19.28 -6.34
CA GLU A 85 0.58 -18.83 -7.74
C GLU A 85 -0.82 -19.02 -8.35
N ALA A 86 -1.54 -20.06 -7.92
CA ALA A 86 -2.90 -20.32 -8.39
C ALA A 86 -3.89 -19.26 -7.88
N ILE A 87 -3.77 -18.88 -6.60
CA ILE A 87 -4.53 -17.78 -6.00
C ILE A 87 -4.23 -16.46 -6.73
N GLU A 88 -2.95 -16.15 -6.95
CA GLU A 88 -2.51 -14.94 -7.64
C GLU A 88 -3.13 -14.87 -9.05
N LYS A 89 -2.94 -15.92 -9.86
CA LYS A 89 -3.44 -15.98 -11.24
C LYS A 89 -4.96 -15.89 -11.30
N GLU A 90 -5.67 -16.54 -10.38
CA GLU A 90 -7.12 -16.45 -10.33
C GLU A 90 -7.57 -15.05 -9.91
N ALA A 91 -6.91 -14.43 -8.93
CA ALA A 91 -7.23 -13.10 -8.46
C ALA A 91 -7.01 -12.03 -9.53
N GLU A 92 -5.91 -12.11 -10.27
CA GLU A 92 -5.63 -11.23 -11.41
C GLU A 92 -6.63 -11.42 -12.55
N ARG A 93 -7.14 -12.63 -12.75
CA ARG A 93 -8.13 -12.95 -13.78
C ARG A 93 -9.55 -12.54 -13.41
N ASP A 94 -10.00 -12.94 -12.23
CA ASP A 94 -11.35 -12.71 -11.70
C ASP A 94 -11.35 -12.80 -10.17
N LEU A 95 -10.96 -11.69 -9.53
CA LEU A 95 -10.94 -11.57 -8.08
C LEU A 95 -12.31 -11.84 -7.44
N VAL A 96 -13.40 -11.43 -8.08
CA VAL A 96 -14.75 -11.58 -7.51
C VAL A 96 -15.11 -13.05 -7.43
N LYS A 97 -14.90 -13.79 -8.52
CA LYS A 97 -15.11 -15.25 -8.53
C LYS A 97 -14.25 -15.94 -7.47
N LEU A 98 -12.96 -15.63 -7.38
CA LEU A 98 -12.07 -16.22 -6.37
C LEU A 98 -12.57 -15.99 -4.94
N ILE A 99 -12.99 -14.76 -4.63
CA ILE A 99 -13.52 -14.43 -3.29
C ILE A 99 -14.78 -15.24 -3.02
N CYS A 100 -15.72 -15.30 -3.96
CA CYS A 100 -16.96 -16.07 -3.82
C CYS A 100 -16.67 -17.57 -3.62
N ASP A 101 -15.77 -18.15 -4.39
CA ASP A 101 -15.37 -19.56 -4.29
C ASP A 101 -14.69 -19.88 -2.95
N THR A 102 -13.97 -18.91 -2.38
CA THR A 102 -13.19 -19.10 -1.14
C THR A 102 -13.95 -18.69 0.13
N TYR A 103 -15.11 -18.03 -0.03
CA TYR A 103 -15.91 -17.55 1.10
C TYR A 103 -16.52 -18.72 1.87
N LYS A 104 -16.10 -18.89 3.14
CA LYS A 104 -16.68 -19.88 4.05
C LYS A 104 -17.73 -19.20 4.92
N VAL A 105 -19.00 -19.52 4.69
CA VAL A 105 -20.09 -19.10 5.59
C VAL A 105 -19.88 -19.78 6.95
N SER A 106 -19.61 -18.99 7.98
CA SER A 106 -19.65 -19.47 9.36
C SER A 106 -21.12 -19.60 9.78
N ILE A 107 -21.75 -20.74 9.51
CA ILE A 107 -23.07 -21.01 10.08
C ILE A 107 -22.88 -21.35 11.56
N ASN A 108 -22.93 -20.33 12.42
CA ASN A 108 -23.28 -20.53 13.82
C ASN A 108 -24.76 -20.93 13.85
N ARG A 109 -25.06 -22.23 13.70
CA ARG A 109 -26.36 -22.76 14.13
C ARG A 109 -26.39 -22.64 15.65
N VAL A 110 -27.06 -21.60 16.13
CA VAL A 110 -27.63 -21.55 17.47
C VAL A 110 -28.61 -22.71 17.62
#